data_AF-A0A363NUK3-F1
#
_entry.id   AF-A0A363NUK3-F1
#
_cell.length_a   1.000
_cell.length_b   1.000
_cell.length_c   1.000
_cell.angle_alpha   90.00
_cell.angle_beta   90.00
_cell.angle_gamma   90.00
#
_symmetry.space_group_name_H-M   'P 1'
#
loop_
_entity.id
_entity.type
_entity.pdbx_description
1 polymer ?
#
loop_
_entity_poly.entity_id
_entity_poly.type
_entity_poly.pdbx_seq_one_letter_code
_entity_poly.pdbx_strand_id
1 'polypeptide(L)'
;MNIPKVTEDIIQILNEETGNLILGIYLYGSTINGGLQPDSDIDLLVIIKGRLPQKTKLQLVKEFMQVSGEISNPELMRPLEITIVNINEISPLKHPVKYELQYGEWLRDSSLRRYTGDSTPHSDLTILLR
;
A
#
# COMPACT_ATOMS: atom_id res chain seq x y z
N MET A 1 -18.48 2.76 -11.99
CA MET A 1 -17.03 2.74 -11.74
C MET A 1 -16.68 1.29 -11.45
N ASN A 2 -16.05 0.58 -12.38
CA ASN A 2 -15.76 -0.84 -12.20
C ASN A 2 -14.54 -0.91 -11.28
N ILE A 3 -14.77 -1.12 -9.98
CA ILE A 3 -13.70 -1.32 -9.02
C ILE A 3 -13.00 -2.62 -9.46
N PRO A 4 -11.72 -2.58 -9.86
CA PRO A 4 -11.05 -3.79 -10.34
C PRO A 4 -11.13 -4.87 -9.24
N LYS A 5 -11.41 -6.13 -9.59
CA LYS A 5 -11.56 -7.24 -8.64
C LYS A 5 -10.43 -7.33 -7.60
N VAL A 6 -9.21 -7.01 -8.02
CA VAL A 6 -8.02 -6.93 -7.16
C VAL A 6 -8.21 -6.00 -5.95
N THR A 7 -9.05 -4.97 -6.05
CA THR A 7 -9.34 -4.05 -4.93
C THR A 7 -10.15 -4.73 -3.83
N GLU A 8 -11.05 -5.66 -4.17
CA GLU A 8 -11.82 -6.43 -3.17
C GLU A 8 -10.90 -7.40 -2.43
N ASP A 9 -10.02 -8.09 -3.15
CA ASP A 9 -9.02 -9.01 -2.58
C ASP A 9 -8.08 -8.26 -1.63
N ILE A 10 -7.61 -7.06 -2.00
CA ILE A 10 -6.75 -6.23 -1.15
C ILE A 10 -7.47 -5.80 0.13
N ILE A 11 -8.73 -5.36 0.02
CA ILE A 11 -9.53 -4.96 1.19
C ILE A 11 -9.72 -6.15 2.13
N GLN A 12 -9.98 -7.34 1.59
CA GLN A 12 -10.09 -8.56 2.38
C GLN A 12 -8.77 -8.87 3.12
N ILE A 13 -7.65 -8.93 2.41
CA ILE A 13 -6.32 -9.16 2.99
C ILE A 13 -6.02 -8.15 4.11
N LEU A 14 -6.27 -6.87 3.85
CA LEU A 14 -6.05 -5.80 4.82
C LEU A 14 -6.90 -6.02 6.08
N ASN A 15 -8.18 -6.35 5.94
CA ASN A 15 -9.06 -6.60 7.08
C ASN A 15 -8.64 -7.83 7.88
N GLU A 16 -8.28 -8.93 7.22
CA GLU A 16 -7.87 -10.18 7.86
C GLU A 16 -6.56 -10.02 8.65
N GLU A 17 -5.57 -9.33 8.06
CA GLU A 17 -4.24 -9.20 8.65
C GLU A 17 -4.11 -8.07 9.68
N THR A 18 -4.90 -6.99 9.51
CA THR A 18 -4.82 -5.81 10.39
C THR A 18 -5.97 -5.69 11.38
N GLY A 19 -7.03 -6.50 11.23
CA GLY A 19 -8.21 -6.45 12.09
C GLY A 19 -8.87 -5.07 12.07
N ASN A 20 -9.12 -4.49 13.25
CA ASN A 20 -9.84 -3.21 13.39
C ASN A 20 -8.92 -1.97 13.34
N LEU A 21 -7.68 -2.10 12.84
CA LEU A 21 -6.73 -0.98 12.82
C LEU A 21 -7.01 0.01 11.69
N ILE A 22 -7.73 -0.38 10.63
CA ILE A 22 -7.97 0.45 9.44
C ILE A 22 -8.96 1.56 9.75
N LEU A 23 -8.58 2.80 9.41
CA LEU A 23 -9.45 3.97 9.48
C LEU A 23 -9.97 4.39 8.09
N GLY A 24 -9.21 4.10 7.03
CA GLY A 24 -9.59 4.44 5.68
C GLY A 24 -8.63 3.88 4.64
N ILE A 25 -9.15 3.62 3.45
CA ILE A 25 -8.40 3.17 2.28
C ILE A 25 -8.75 4.14 1.15
N TYR A 26 -7.74 4.70 0.51
CA TYR A 26 -7.88 5.71 -0.52
C TYR A 26 -7.15 5.26 -1.78
N LEU A 27 -7.87 5.19 -2.89
CA LEU A 27 -7.27 5.03 -4.22
C LEU A 27 -6.76 6.39 -4.71
N TYR A 28 -5.53 6.43 -5.21
CA TYR A 28 -4.94 7.67 -5.75
C TYR A 28 -4.14 7.40 -7.03
N GLY A 29 -3.37 8.42 -7.45
CA GLY A 29 -2.41 8.30 -8.55
C GLY A 29 -3.05 8.26 -9.94
N SER A 30 -2.42 7.53 -10.85
CA SER A 30 -2.78 7.56 -12.28
C SER A 30 -4.19 7.02 -12.55
N THR A 31 -4.70 6.18 -11.64
CA THR A 31 -6.05 5.60 -11.68
C THR A 31 -7.17 6.65 -11.63
N ILE A 32 -6.93 7.81 -11.01
CA ILE A 32 -7.93 8.87 -10.82
C ILE A 32 -7.74 10.08 -11.76
N ASN A 33 -6.52 10.33 -12.27
CA ASN A 33 -6.20 11.58 -12.98
C ASN A 33 -6.15 11.51 -14.52
N GLY A 34 -6.24 10.33 -15.13
CA GLY A 34 -6.17 10.21 -16.60
C GLY A 34 -6.85 8.96 -17.19
N GLY A 35 -7.48 8.14 -16.35
CA GLY A 35 -7.88 6.79 -16.69
C GLY A 35 -6.70 5.83 -16.63
N LEU A 36 -6.95 4.60 -16.17
CA LEU A 36 -5.96 3.52 -16.12
C LEU A 36 -5.36 3.30 -17.51
N GLN A 37 -4.12 3.75 -17.73
CA GLN A 37 -3.36 3.33 -18.91
C GLN A 37 -3.07 1.82 -18.78
N PRO A 38 -2.80 1.09 -19.88
CA PRO A 38 -2.53 -0.34 -19.83
C PRO A 38 -1.46 -0.72 -18.81
N ASP A 39 -0.44 0.13 -18.68
CA ASP A 39 0.73 -0.11 -17.82
C ASP A 39 0.67 0.61 -16.47
N SER A 40 -0.50 1.15 -16.10
CA SER A 40 -0.68 1.83 -14.81
C SER A 40 -0.86 0.86 -13.65
N ASP A 41 -0.10 1.13 -12.58
CA ASP A 41 -0.22 0.51 -11.27
C ASP A 41 -1.50 0.97 -10.55
N ILE A 42 -1.91 0.22 -9.52
CA ILE A 42 -2.99 0.59 -8.61
C ILE A 42 -2.39 1.13 -7.32
N ASP A 43 -2.55 2.44 -7.10
CA ASP A 43 -1.98 3.16 -5.96
C ASP A 43 -2.99 3.25 -4.80
N LEU A 44 -2.67 2.65 -3.65
CA LEU A 44 -3.50 2.66 -2.45
C LEU A 44 -2.79 3.27 -1.25
N LEU A 45 -3.48 4.20 -0.58
CA LEU A 45 -3.08 4.75 0.70
C LEU A 45 -4.00 4.18 1.78
N VAL A 46 -3.41 3.48 2.74
CA VAL A 46 -4.12 2.90 3.89
C VAL A 46 -3.76 3.68 5.14
N ILE A 47 -4.78 4.23 5.80
CA ILE A 47 -4.63 4.93 7.08
C ILE A 47 -5.02 3.97 8.19
N ILE A 48 -4.13 3.79 9.16
CA ILE A 48 -4.36 2.94 10.33
C ILE A 48 -4.22 3.70 11.65
N LYS A 49 -4.79 3.13 12.71
CA LYS A 49 -4.56 3.53 14.09
C LYS A 49 -3.74 2.47 14.83
N GLY A 50 -2.53 2.83 15.25
CA GLY A 50 -1.64 1.93 15.99
C GLY A 50 -0.51 1.36 15.14
N ARG A 51 0.32 0.51 15.75
CA ARG A 51 1.48 -0.08 15.06
C ARG A 51 1.13 -1.42 14.45
N LEU A 52 1.68 -1.70 13.26
CA LEU A 52 1.63 -3.05 12.70
C LEU A 52 2.75 -3.90 13.30
N PRO A 53 2.44 -5.07 13.90
CA PRO A 53 3.47 -6.03 14.29
C PRO A 53 4.30 -6.46 13.08
N GLN A 54 5.59 -6.73 13.29
CA GLN A 54 6.48 -7.17 12.21
C GLN A 54 5.95 -8.42 11.49
N LYS A 55 5.36 -9.37 12.24
CA LYS A 55 4.72 -10.56 11.66
C LYS A 55 3.60 -10.19 10.68
N THR A 56 2.74 -9.23 11.04
CA THR A 56 1.66 -8.73 10.19
C THR A 56 2.23 -8.03 8.95
N LYS A 57 3.27 -7.20 9.09
CA LYS A 57 3.94 -6.55 7.94
C LYS A 57 4.44 -7.60 6.93
N LEU A 58 5.07 -8.66 7.42
CA LEU A 58 5.58 -9.75 6.57
C LEU A 58 4.46 -10.56 5.93
N GLN A 59 3.35 -10.79 6.63
CA GLN A 59 2.21 -11.51 6.07
C GLN A 59 1.50 -10.68 5.00
N LEU A 60 1.22 -9.41 5.26
CA LEU A 60 0.67 -8.47 4.27
C LEU A 60 1.49 -8.45 2.98
N VAL A 61 2.82 -8.36 3.08
CA VAL A 61 3.71 -8.36 1.89
C VAL A 61 3.59 -9.65 1.09
N LYS A 62 3.46 -10.80 1.76
CA LYS A 62 3.29 -12.10 1.09
C LYS A 62 1.94 -12.17 0.38
N GLU A 63 0.87 -11.76 1.05
CA GLU A 63 -0.48 -11.80 0.48
C GLU A 63 -0.61 -10.81 -0.69
N PHE A 64 -0.10 -9.58 -0.55
CA PHE A 64 -0.07 -8.60 -1.64
C PHE A 64 0.68 -9.11 -2.86
N MET A 65 1.77 -9.84 -2.68
CA MET A 65 2.53 -10.44 -3.79
C MET A 65 1.73 -11.50 -4.57
N GLN A 66 0.77 -12.18 -3.93
CA GLN A 66 -0.08 -13.17 -4.61
C GLN A 66 -1.14 -12.53 -5.50
N VAL A 67 -1.58 -11.32 -5.15
CA VAL A 67 -2.67 -10.60 -5.85
C VAL A 67 -2.17 -9.47 -6.74
N SER A 68 -0.89 -9.11 -6.63
CA SER A 68 -0.24 -8.09 -7.44
C SER A 68 0.34 -8.67 -8.73
N GLY A 69 0.07 -7.99 -9.84
CA GLY A 69 0.63 -8.34 -11.14
C GLY A 69 2.12 -8.06 -11.24
N GLU A 70 2.85 -8.98 -11.86
CA GLU A 70 4.24 -8.71 -12.25
C GLU A 70 4.28 -7.67 -13.36
N ILE A 71 5.25 -6.75 -13.29
CA ILE A 71 5.47 -5.68 -14.28
C ILE A 71 5.57 -6.25 -15.72
N SER A 72 6.00 -7.50 -15.88
CA SER A 72 6.17 -8.19 -17.16
C SER A 72 4.97 -8.99 -17.66
N ASN A 73 3.84 -9.06 -16.94
CA ASN A 73 2.66 -9.82 -17.37
C ASN A 73 1.34 -9.04 -17.20
N PRO A 74 1.08 -8.05 -18.08
CA PRO A 74 -0.08 -7.16 -17.99
C PRO A 74 -1.43 -7.82 -18.28
N GLU A 75 -1.47 -9.04 -18.82
CA GLU A 75 -2.72 -9.69 -19.25
C GLU A 75 -3.52 -10.37 -18.11
N LEU A 76 -2.94 -10.53 -16.91
CA LEU A 76 -3.61 -11.29 -15.84
C LEU A 76 -3.87 -10.49 -14.55
N MET A 77 -2.96 -9.59 -14.13
CA MET A 77 -3.10 -8.77 -12.92
C MET A 77 -2.31 -7.45 -13.08
N ARG A 78 -2.79 -6.34 -12.52
CA ARG A 78 -2.07 -5.05 -12.53
C ARG A 78 -1.09 -4.97 -11.35
N PRO A 79 0.06 -4.30 -11.49
CA PRO A 79 0.96 -4.04 -10.36
C PRO A 79 0.28 -3.21 -9.28
N LEU A 80 0.62 -3.48 -8.01
CA LEU A 80 0.11 -2.76 -6.85
C LEU A 80 1.20 -1.91 -6.21
N GLU A 81 0.82 -0.68 -5.84
CA GLU A 81 1.57 0.17 -4.92
C GLU A 81 0.69 0.46 -3.69
N ILE A 82 1.15 0.04 -2.50
CA ILE A 82 0.36 0.20 -1.26
C ILE A 82 1.24 0.88 -0.21
N THR A 83 0.82 2.06 0.26
CA THR A 83 1.46 2.74 1.38
C THR A 83 0.53 2.72 2.59
N ILE A 84 1.01 2.20 3.72
CA ILE A 84 0.30 2.20 5.00
C ILE A 84 0.91 3.24 5.95
N VAL A 85 0.09 4.16 6.44
CA VAL A 85 0.52 5.26 7.32
C VAL A 85 -0.31 5.26 8.60
N ASN A 86 0.34 5.54 9.73
CA ASN A 86 -0.36 5.74 11.00
C ASN A 86 -0.98 7.14 11.06
N ILE A 87 -2.22 7.25 11.52
CA ILE A 87 -2.94 8.53 11.69
C ILE A 87 -2.15 9.58 12.49
N ASN A 88 -1.33 9.16 13.45
CA ASN A 88 -0.52 10.05 14.28
C ASN A 88 0.64 10.70 13.50
N GLU A 89 0.98 10.24 12.30
CA GLU A 89 1.98 10.87 11.43
C GLU A 89 1.37 11.96 10.55
N ILE A 90 0.05 11.95 10.37
CA ILE A 90 -0.67 12.87 9.46
C ILE A 90 -1.64 13.80 10.17
N SER A 91 -1.94 13.55 11.45
CA SER A 91 -2.82 14.36 12.28
C SER A 91 -2.32 14.48 13.74
N PRO A 92 -1.65 15.57 14.12
CA PRO A 92 -1.18 16.67 13.26
C PRO A 92 -0.06 16.19 12.31
N LEU A 93 0.04 16.80 11.13
CA LEU A 93 1.03 16.40 10.11
C LEU A 93 2.46 16.55 10.64
N LYS A 94 3.22 15.46 10.60
CA LYS A 94 4.66 15.43 10.93
C LYS A 94 5.47 15.30 9.66
N HIS A 95 6.50 16.12 9.54
CA HIS A 95 7.43 16.05 8.42
C HIS A 95 8.83 15.62 8.89
N PRO A 96 9.49 14.67 8.20
CA PRO A 96 8.96 13.85 7.09
C PRO A 96 7.91 12.84 7.57
N VAL A 97 6.91 12.56 6.74
CA VAL A 97 5.91 11.53 7.05
C VAL A 97 6.59 10.17 7.04
N LYS A 98 6.31 9.37 8.07
CA LYS A 98 6.79 7.98 8.15
C LYS A 98 5.67 7.03 7.76
N TYR A 99 6.01 6.00 7.00
CA TYR A 99 5.10 4.89 6.73
C TYR A 99 5.38 3.71 7.65
N GLU A 100 4.33 2.96 7.95
CA GLU A 100 4.40 1.68 8.66
C GLU A 100 4.80 0.54 7.73
N LEU A 101 4.30 0.58 6.49
CA LEU A 101 4.60 -0.37 5.43
C LEU A 101 4.48 0.33 4.07
N GLN A 102 5.36 0.00 3.12
CA GLN A 102 5.22 0.40 1.72
C GLN A 102 5.50 -0.82 0.86
N TYR A 103 4.54 -1.21 0.03
CA TYR A 103 4.63 -2.30 -0.92
C TYR A 103 4.64 -1.74 -2.34
N GLY A 104 5.44 -2.36 -3.20
CA GLY A 104 5.50 -2.09 -4.64
C GLY A 104 6.24 -3.21 -5.35
N GLU A 105 5.94 -3.45 -6.63
CA GLU A 105 6.56 -4.55 -7.40
C GLU A 105 8.07 -4.42 -7.53
N TRP A 106 8.61 -3.19 -7.55
CA TRP A 106 10.06 -2.95 -7.53
C TRP A 106 10.74 -3.47 -6.26
N LEU A 107 9.96 -3.78 -5.21
CA LEU A 107 10.46 -4.41 -4.00
C LEU A 107 10.38 -5.93 -4.05
N ARG A 108 9.76 -6.60 -5.03
CA ARG A 108 9.51 -8.07 -5.00
C ARG A 108 10.75 -8.89 -4.59
N ASP A 109 11.93 -8.58 -5.12
CA ASP A 109 13.20 -9.27 -4.81
C ASP A 109 13.90 -8.82 -3.50
N SER A 110 13.56 -7.63 -2.98
CA SER A 110 14.20 -7.02 -1.79
C SER A 110 13.27 -6.88 -0.58
N SER A 111 11.98 -7.12 -0.79
CA SER A 111 10.83 -6.87 0.08
C SER A 111 11.02 -7.55 1.43
N LEU A 112 11.20 -8.87 1.42
CA LEU A 112 11.29 -9.67 2.65
C LEU A 112 12.47 -9.25 3.56
N ARG A 113 13.51 -8.60 3.02
CA ARG A 113 14.64 -8.09 3.80
C ARG A 113 14.41 -6.70 4.37
N ARG A 114 13.67 -5.83 3.68
CA ARG A 114 13.46 -4.42 4.07
C ARG A 114 12.43 -4.22 5.19
N TYR A 115 11.48 -5.13 5.39
CA TYR A 115 10.46 -5.01 6.45
C TYR A 115 10.92 -5.45 7.85
N THR A 116 12.24 -5.52 8.06
CA THR A 116 12.85 -5.96 9.32
C THR A 116 13.10 -4.83 10.33
N GLY A 117 12.59 -3.60 10.09
CA GLY A 117 12.87 -2.42 10.92
C GLY A 117 11.65 -1.53 11.27
N ASP A 118 11.93 -0.44 11.98
CA ASP A 118 10.98 0.61 12.37
C ASP A 118 10.49 1.46 11.17
N SER A 119 9.44 2.26 11.39
CA SER A 119 8.83 3.17 10.41
C SER A 119 9.86 4.03 9.70
N THR A 120 9.83 4.05 8.35
CA THR A 120 10.86 4.69 7.53
C THR A 120 10.37 6.07 7.03
N PRO A 121 11.21 7.13 7.04
CA PRO A 121 10.86 8.43 6.48
C PRO A 121 10.69 8.38 4.96
N HIS A 122 9.67 9.04 4.41
CA HIS A 122 9.49 9.19 2.96
C HIS A 122 9.12 10.64 2.64
N SER A 123 9.98 11.35 1.89
CA SER A 123 9.72 12.74 1.50
C SER A 123 8.44 12.90 0.69
N ASP A 124 8.18 11.94 -0.21
CA ASP A 124 7.13 12.07 -1.23
C ASP A 124 5.71 11.89 -0.67
N LEU A 125 5.55 11.25 0.49
CA LEU A 125 4.25 11.13 1.16
C LEU A 125 3.69 12.48 1.60
N THR A 126 4.57 13.47 1.81
CA THR A 126 4.17 14.83 2.17
C THR A 126 3.34 15.50 1.08
N ILE A 127 3.53 15.11 -0.18
CA ILE A 127 2.82 15.69 -1.33
C ILE A 127 1.39 15.14 -1.42
N LEU A 128 1.19 13.87 -1.06
CA LEU A 128 -0.13 13.20 -1.12
C LEU A 128 -1.12 13.68 -0.05
N LEU A 129 -0.63 14.28 1.04
CA LEU A 129 -1.40 14.58 2.26
C LEU A 129 -1.66 16.08 2.47
N ARG A 130 -1.47 16.91 1.42
CA ARG A 130 -1.73 18.36 1.44
C ARG A 130 -3.10 18.73 0.93
#